data_AF-A0A1H9YK39-F1
#
_entry.id   AF-A0A1H9YK39-F1
#
_cell.length_a   1.000
_cell.length_b   1.000
_cell.length_c   1.000
_cell.angle_alpha   90.00
_cell.angle_beta   90.00
_cell.angle_gamma   90.00
#
_symmetry.space_group_name_H-M   'P 1'
#
loop_
_entity.id
_entity.type
_entity.pdbx_description
1 polymer ?
#
loop_
_entity_poly.entity_id
_entity_poly.type
_entity_poly.pdbx_seq_one_letter_code
_entity_poly.pdbx_strand_id
1 'polypeptide(L)' 'MSTSERLTWETCPSCGRCAAVGWRGGIPLEVDCPGGCAVGAEVFARRTPRTGDLPSSAARWTAAARTWA' A
#
# COMPACT_ATOMS: atom_id res chain seq x y z
N MET A 1 -0.03 -21.91 1.61
CA MET A 1 0.04 -20.48 1.99
C MET A 1 -0.78 -19.71 0.97
N SER A 2 -1.93 -19.13 1.35
CA SER A 2 -2.72 -18.27 0.44
C SER A 2 -1.92 -17.01 0.13
N THR A 3 -1.69 -16.76 -1.16
CA THR A 3 -1.04 -15.52 -1.60
C THR A 3 -2.05 -14.38 -1.43
N SER A 4 -1.81 -13.49 -0.47
CA SER A 4 -2.72 -12.37 -0.20
C SER A 4 -2.71 -11.38 -1.36
N GLU A 5 -3.89 -11.10 -1.92
CA GLU A 5 -4.12 -10.04 -2.90
C GLU A 5 -4.48 -8.75 -2.17
N ARG A 6 -3.90 -7.62 -2.61
CA ARG A 6 -4.13 -6.31 -2.02
C ARG A 6 -4.16 -5.25 -3.11
N LEU A 7 -4.93 -4.19 -2.88
CA LEU A 7 -4.91 -2.97 -3.69
C LEU A 7 -4.49 -1.79 -2.82
N THR A 8 -3.65 -0.90 -3.35
CA THR A 8 -3.30 0.38 -2.72
C THR A 8 -3.46 1.55 -3.69
N TRP A 9 -3.48 2.75 -3.13
CA TRP A 9 -3.55 4.01 -3.86
C TRP A 9 -2.24 4.76 -3.64
N GLU A 10 -1.47 4.93 -4.71
CA GLU A 10 -0.12 5.51 -4.65
C GLU A 10 -0.02 6.73 -5.58
N THR A 11 0.90 7.63 -5.30
CA THR A 11 1.19 8.75 -6.21
C THR A 11 2.03 8.28 -7.39
N CYS A 12 1.50 8.41 -8.61
CA CYS A 12 2.21 8.12 -9.85
C CYS A 12 3.49 8.97 -9.94
N PRO A 13 4.68 8.35 -10.08
CA PRO A 13 5.94 9.09 -10.12
C PRO A 13 6.12 9.88 -11.42
N SER A 14 5.37 9.56 -12.48
CA SER A 14 5.47 10.24 -13.77
C SER A 14 4.62 11.52 -13.81
N CYS A 15 3.35 11.45 -13.38
CA CYS A 15 2.40 12.57 -13.52
C CYS A 15 1.83 13.11 -12.21
N GLY A 16 2.24 12.57 -11.06
CA GLY A 16 1.79 13.01 -9.73
C GLY A 16 0.33 12.71 -9.37
N ARG A 17 -0.43 12.04 -10.24
CA ARG A 17 -1.83 11.66 -9.97
C ARG A 17 -1.90 10.41 -9.10
N CYS A 18 -3.04 10.22 -8.43
CA CYS A 18 -3.33 8.98 -7.72
C CYS A 18 -3.47 7.81 -8.73
N ALA A 19 -2.75 6.72 -8.50
CA ALA A 19 -2.77 5.50 -9.30
C ALA A 19 -3.10 4.30 -8.40
N ALA A 20 -3.88 3.36 -8.93
CA ALA A 20 -4.13 2.08 -8.26
C ALA A 20 -2.91 1.17 -8.45
N VAL A 21 -2.47 0.49 -7.40
CA VAL A 21 -1.41 -0.52 -7.47
C VAL A 21 -1.96 -1.84 -6.93
N GLY A 22 -1.93 -2.86 -7.79
CA GLY A 22 -2.32 -4.24 -7.46
C GLY A 22 -1.13 -5.04 -6.94
N TRP A 23 -1.33 -5.79 -5.87
CA TRP A 23 -0.30 -6.55 -5.16
C TRP A 23 -0.71 -8.01 -5.03
N ARG A 24 0.28 -8.90 -5.11
CA ARG A 24 0.12 -10.32 -4.81
C ARG A 24 1.30 -10.80 -3.99
N GLY A 25 1.05 -11.24 -2.76
CA GLY A 25 2.11 -11.71 -1.86
C GLY A 25 3.12 -10.62 -1.50
N GLY A 26 2.70 -9.36 -1.49
CA GLY A 26 3.56 -8.20 -1.23
C GLY A 26 4.39 -7.73 -2.43
N ILE A 27 4.24 -8.37 -3.59
CA ILE A 27 4.89 -7.96 -4.84
C ILE A 27 3.88 -7.15 -5.66
N PRO A 28 4.22 -5.93 -6.11
CA PRO A 28 3.34 -5.16 -6.99
C PRO A 28 3.38 -5.76 -8.39
N LEU A 29 2.21 -5.89 -9.03
CA LEU A 29 2.07 -6.54 -10.34
C LEU A 29 1.45 -5.63 -11.39
N GLU A 30 0.52 -4.76 -10.99
CA GLU A 30 -0.25 -3.94 -11.91
C GLU A 30 -0.36 -2.51 -11.39
N VAL A 31 -0.30 -1.55 -12.30
CA VAL A 31 -0.47 -0.13 -12.02
C VAL A 31 -1.49 0.42 -13.00
N ASP A 32 -2.59 0.95 -12.47
CA ASP A 32 -3.55 1.70 -13.26
C ASP A 32 -3.41 3.19 -12.93
N CYS A 33 -2.85 3.94 -13.87
CA CYS A 33 -2.73 5.38 -13.78
C CYS A 33 -3.80 6.04 -14.66
N PRO A 34 -4.71 6.87 -14.10
CA PRO A 34 -5.72 7.56 -14.90
C PRO A 34 -5.12 8.56 -15.89
N GLY A 35 -3.84 8.90 -15.76
CA GLY A 35 -3.11 9.69 -16.74
C GLY A 35 -2.59 8.89 -17.95
N GLY A 36 -2.78 7.57 -17.98
CA GLY A 36 -2.26 6.69 -19.04
C GLY A 36 -0.74 6.49 -19.01
N CYS A 37 -0.08 6.81 -17.88
CA CYS A 37 1.37 6.68 -17.77
C CYS A 37 1.80 5.22 -17.74
N ALA A 38 2.75 4.84 -18.59
CA ALA A 38 3.40 3.54 -18.54
C ALA A 38 4.45 3.53 -17.40
N VAL A 39 4.03 3.12 -16.20
CA VAL A 39 4.89 3.00 -15.02
C VAL A 39 5.02 1.53 -14.64
N GLY A 40 6.26 1.05 -14.49
CA GLY A 40 6.52 -0.30 -13.98
C GLY A 40 6.10 -0.47 -12.52
N ALA A 41 5.42 -1.56 -12.21
CA ALA A 41 4.93 -1.89 -10.87
C ALA A 41 6.07 -1.99 -9.84
N GLU A 42 7.26 -2.41 -10.27
CA GLU A 42 8.45 -2.58 -9.44
C GLU A 42 8.90 -1.30 -8.72
N VAL A 43 8.54 -0.12 -9.25
CA VAL A 43 8.84 1.18 -8.62
C VAL A 43 8.16 1.31 -7.25
N PHE A 44 7.03 0.62 -7.05
CA PHE A 44 6.27 0.65 -5.81
C PHE A 44 6.76 -0.36 -4.77
N ALA A 45 7.59 -1.34 -5.15
CA ALA A 45 8.06 -2.40 -4.25
C ALA A 45 8.82 -1.88 -3.00
N ARG A 46 9.42 -0.68 -3.10
CA ARG A 46 10.14 -0.04 -1.98
C ARG A 46 9.23 0.83 -1.09
N ARG A 47 8.01 1.14 -1.54
CA ARG A 47 7.13 2.13 -0.90
C ARG A 47 6.16 1.53 0.10
N THR A 48 5.95 0.22 0.09
CA THR A 48 5.08 -0.42 1.08
C THR A 48 5.81 -0.62 2.41
N PRO A 49 5.31 -0.03 3.51
CA PRO A 49 5.65 -0.52 4.85
C PRO A 49 5.28 -2.00 4.89
N ARG A 50 6.16 -2.86 5.43
CA ARG A 50 5.77 -4.26 5.61
C ARG A 50 4.57 -4.28 6.55
N THR A 51 3.62 -5.18 6.34
CA THR A 51 2.43 -5.31 7.19
C THR A 51 2.78 -5.49 8.69
N GLY A 52 4.02 -5.89 9.01
CA GLY A 52 4.53 -5.93 10.40
C GLY A 52 5.00 -4.60 11.00
N ASP A 53 5.21 -3.55 10.18
CA ASP A 53 5.66 -2.23 10.64
C ASP A 53 4.50 -1.31 11.06
N LEU A 54 3.27 -1.63 10.63
CA LEU A 54 2.09 -0.88 11.05
C LEU A 54 1.49 -1.53 12.31
N PRO A 55 1.23 -0.75 13.39
CA PRO A 55 0.52 -1.28 14.53
C PRO A 55 -0.84 -1.79 14.06
N SER A 56 -1.15 -3.04 14.43
CA SER A 56 -2.46 -3.63 14.20
C SER A 56 -3.54 -2.65 14.66
N SER A 57 -4.67 -2.63 13.93
CA SER A 57 -5.82 -1.82 14.32
C SER A 57 -6.19 -2.00 15.79
N ALA A 58 -6.08 -3.23 16.31
CA ALA A 58 -6.27 -3.53 17.73
C ALA A 58 -5.27 -2.79 18.63
N ALA A 59 -3.99 -2.78 18.28
CA ALA A 59 -2.95 -2.07 19.03
C ALA A 59 -3.17 -0.55 19.02
N ARG A 60 -3.67 0.02 17.92
CA ARG A 60 -4.02 1.44 17.82
C ARG A 60 -5.18 1.79 18.77
N TRP A 61 -6.20 0.94 18.85
CA TRP A 61 -7.33 1.13 19.76
C TRP A 61 -6.93 0.98 21.24
N THR A 62 -6.08 0.00 21.57
CA THR A 62 -5.57 -0.15 22.93
C THR A 62 -4.75 1.05 23.38
N ALA A 63 -3.89 1.61 22.50
CA ALA A 63 -3.12 2.80 22.82
C ALA A 63 -4.02 4.03 23.05
N ALA A 64 -5.03 4.24 22.20
CA ALA A 64 -6.00 5.32 22.37
C ALA A 64 -6.80 5.22 23.67
N ALA A 65 -7.19 4.01 24.10
CA ALA A 65 -7.91 3.83 25.36
C ALA A 65 -7.06 4.18 26.60
N ARG A 66 -5.73 3.96 26.53
CA ARG A 66 -4.81 4.24 27.65
C ARG A 66 -4.53 5.72 27.87
N THR A 67 -4.72 6.56 26.86
CA THR A 67 -4.49 8.01 27.01
C THR A 67 -5.68 8.74 27.64
N TRP A 68 -6.79 8.04 27.87
CA TRP A 68 -8.03 8.60 28.43
C TRP A 68 -8.26 8.17 29.89
N ALA A 69 -7.31 7.43 30.46
CA ALA A 69 -7.28 7.00 31.87
C ALA A 69 -6.30 7.88 32.66
#